data_AF-A0A381XDD0-F1
#
_entry.id   AF-A0A381XDD0-F1
#
_cell.length_a   1.000
_cell.length_b   1.000
_cell.length_c   1.000
_cell.angle_alpha   90.00
_cell.angle_beta   90.00
_cell.angle_gamma   90.00
#
_symmetry.space_group_name_H-M   'P 1'
#
loop_
_entity.id
_entity.type
_entity.pdbx_description
1 polymer ?
#
loop_
_entity_poly.entity_id
_entity_poly.type
_entity_poly.pdbx_seq_one_letter_code
_entity_poly.pdbx_strand_id
1 'polypeptide(L)'
;MARQTKPRIGDFEKSLKELETIVERMEEGDQSLEASLKDFERGMALVHACKISLETAQQKIQTLIEKDNELHTEAFEPDVR
;
A
#
# COMPACT_ATOMS: atom_id res chain seq x y z
N MET A 1 14.27 -5.11 22.05
CA MET A 1 13.12 -4.30 21.60
C MET A 1 13.15 -4.22 20.08
N ALA A 2 12.28 -4.95 19.38
CA ALA A 2 12.23 -4.93 17.91
C ALA A 2 11.39 -3.73 17.46
N ARG A 3 12.03 -2.81 16.74
CA ARG A 3 11.39 -1.60 16.19
C ARG A 3 10.41 -2.05 15.10
N GLN A 4 9.11 -2.01 15.39
CA GLN A 4 8.07 -2.34 14.41
C GLN A 4 8.15 -1.37 13.22
N THR A 5 8.62 -1.85 12.08
CA THR A 5 8.57 -1.14 10.81
C THR A 5 7.16 -1.26 10.25
N LYS A 6 6.25 -0.37 10.68
CA LYS A 6 4.97 -0.18 9.99
C LYS A 6 5.25 0.05 8.50
N PRO A 7 4.61 -0.66 7.56
CA PRO A 7 4.76 -0.42 6.14
C PRO A 7 4.46 1.05 5.89
N ARG A 8 5.41 1.79 5.32
CA ARG A 8 5.21 3.21 5.06
C ARG A 8 4.72 3.33 3.63
N ILE A 9 3.82 4.29 3.40
CA ILE A 9 3.37 4.67 2.05
C ILE A 9 4.58 4.94 1.13
N GLY A 10 5.71 5.42 1.67
CA GLY A 10 6.95 5.61 0.92
C GLY A 10 7.63 4.34 0.39
N ASP A 11 7.19 3.15 0.81
CA ASP A 11 7.63 1.87 0.26
C ASP A 11 6.82 1.50 -1.00
N PHE A 12 5.60 2.01 -1.15
CA PHE A 12 4.75 1.77 -2.33
C PHE A 12 5.36 2.35 -3.60
N GLU A 13 5.70 3.65 -3.61
CA GLU A 13 6.24 4.30 -4.81
C GLU A 13 7.54 3.65 -5.28
N LYS A 14 8.37 3.19 -4.34
CA LYS A 14 9.60 2.46 -4.65
C LYS A 14 9.32 1.10 -5.26
N SER A 15 8.41 0.33 -4.66
CA SER A 15 8.04 -0.98 -5.18
C SER A 15 7.34 -0.89 -6.54
N LEU A 16 6.52 0.13 -6.75
CA LEU A 16 5.88 0.39 -8.03
C LEU A 16 6.91 0.74 -9.10
N LYS A 17 7.84 1.65 -8.81
CA LYS A 17 8.89 2.02 -9.75
C LYS A 17 9.78 0.85 -10.13
N GLU A 18 10.14 0.01 -9.16
CA GLU A 18 10.94 -1.20 -9.43
C GLU A 18 10.16 -2.19 -10.30
N LEU A 19 8.86 -2.34 -10.07
CA LEU A 19 7.98 -3.20 -10.88
C LEU A 19 7.89 -2.69 -12.32
N GLU A 20 7.73 -1.38 -12.53
CA GLU A 20 7.74 -0.75 -13.85
C GLU A 20 9.03 -1.07 -14.61
N THR A 21 10.19 -0.92 -13.97
CA THR A 21 11.48 -1.26 -14.58
C THR A 21 11.61 -2.75 -14.90
N ILE A 22 11.03 -3.64 -14.09
CA ILE A 22 10.99 -5.08 -14.39
C ILE A 22 10.15 -5.35 -15.63
N VAL A 23 8.95 -4.75 -15.71
CA VAL A 23 8.06 -4.91 -16.86
C VAL A 23 8.73 -4.42 -18.14
N GLU A 24 9.35 -3.24 -18.12
CA GLU A 24 10.10 -2.69 -19.25
C GLU A 24 11.18 -3.67 -19.73
N ARG A 25 11.99 -4.22 -18.82
CA ARG A 25 13.02 -5.24 -19.17
C ARG A 25 12.43 -6.52 -19.76
N MET A 26 11.30 -6.98 -19.23
CA MET A 26 10.64 -8.19 -19.72
C MET A 26 10.04 -7.97 -21.12
N GLU A 27 9.58 -6.76 -21.42
CA GLU A 27 9.05 -6.37 -22.74
C GLU A 27 10.15 -6.20 -23.80
N GLU A 28 11.36 -5.81 -23.41
CA GLU A 28 12.52 -5.73 -24.32
C GLU A 28 12.90 -7.09 -24.93
N GLY A 29 12.68 -8.19 -24.19
CA GLY A 29 12.78 -9.56 -24.72
C GLY A 29 14.20 -10.09 -24.98
N ASP A 30 15.26 -9.35 -24.62
CA ASP A 30 16.67 -9.77 -24.80
C ASP A 30 17.25 -10.51 -23.57
N GLN A 31 16.38 -11.09 -22.74
CA GLN A 31 16.76 -11.75 -21.50
C GLN A 31 16.85 -13.27 -21.66
N SER A 32 17.78 -13.89 -20.92
CA SER A 32 17.80 -15.35 -20.79
C SER A 32 16.59 -15.84 -19.99
N LEU A 33 16.17 -17.08 -20.21
CA LEU A 33 15.06 -17.70 -19.48
C LEU A 33 15.24 -17.61 -17.95
N GLU A 34 16.46 -17.83 -17.45
CA GLU A 34 16.74 -17.74 -16.02
C GLU A 34 16.57 -16.31 -15.49
N ALA A 35 17.00 -15.30 -16.27
CA ALA A 35 16.80 -13.90 -15.91
C ALA A 35 15.31 -13.52 -15.91
N SER A 36 14.55 -13.95 -16.93
CA SER A 36 13.11 -13.71 -17.00
C SER A 36 12.34 -14.36 -15.84
N LEU A 37 12.75 -15.56 -15.40
CA LEU A 37 12.15 -16.20 -14.23
C LEU A 37 12.43 -15.41 -12.93
N LYS A 38 13.66 -14.92 -12.75
CA LYS A 38 14.00 -14.06 -11.59
C LYS A 38 13.23 -12.75 -11.58
N ASP A 39 13.12 -12.10 -12.75
CA ASP A 39 12.36 -10.87 -12.91
C ASP A 39 10.86 -11.11 -12.64
N PHE A 40 10.30 -12.23 -13.09
CA PHE A 40 8.93 -12.62 -12.79
C PHE A 40 8.69 -12.85 -11.28
N GLU A 41 9.55 -13.62 -10.62
CA GLU A 41 9.44 -13.86 -9.17
C GLU A 41 9.53 -12.54 -8.38
N ARG A 42 10.47 -11.67 -8.77
CA ARG A 42 10.62 -10.35 -8.15
C ARG A 42 9.39 -9.48 -8.40
N GLY A 43 8.88 -9.45 -9.63
CA GLY A 43 7.67 -8.73 -10.00
C GLY A 43 6.46 -9.16 -9.17
N MET A 44 6.27 -10.47 -8.97
CA MET A 44 5.20 -11.02 -8.13
C MET A 44 5.33 -10.57 -6.67
N ALA A 45 6.54 -10.56 -6.12
CA ALA A 45 6.79 -10.06 -4.77
C ALA A 45 6.47 -8.56 -4.63
N LEU A 46 6.82 -7.76 -5.63
CA LEU A 46 6.54 -6.32 -5.67
C LEU A 46 5.04 -6.03 -5.79
N VAL A 47 4.31 -6.78 -6.63
CA VAL A 47 2.85 -6.69 -6.73
C VAL A 47 2.19 -6.95 -5.37
N HIS A 48 2.65 -7.98 -4.65
CA HIS A 48 2.14 -8.28 -3.32
C HIS A 48 2.44 -7.15 -2.32
N ALA A 49 3.65 -6.60 -2.33
CA ALA A 49 4.03 -5.47 -1.48
C ALA A 49 3.19 -4.21 -1.77
N CYS A 50 2.91 -3.93 -3.04
CA CYS A 50 2.05 -2.82 -3.45
C CYS A 50 0.62 -2.99 -2.93
N LYS A 51 0.04 -4.19 -3.05
CA LYS A 51 -1.30 -4.51 -2.52
C LYS A 51 -1.39 -4.27 -1.02
N ILE A 52 -0.46 -4.82 -0.24
CA ILE A 52 -0.41 -4.62 1.22
C ILE A 52 -0.34 -3.13 1.57
N SER A 53 0.47 -2.37 0.83
CA SER A 53 0.63 -0.94 1.08
C SER A 53 -0.67 -0.16 0.84
N LEU A 54 -1.39 -0.48 -0.24
CA LEU A 54 -2.69 0.12 -0.56
C LEU A 54 -3.77 -0.28 0.46
N GLU A 55 -3.82 -1.54 0.86
CA GLU A 55 -4.75 -2.03 1.89
C GLU A 55 -4.49 -1.32 3.23
N THR A 56 -3.23 -1.17 3.62
CA THR A 56 -2.84 -0.45 4.84
C THR A 56 -3.27 1.02 4.77
N ALA A 57 -3.09 1.67 3.61
CA ALA A 57 -3.51 3.05 3.41
C ALA A 57 -5.05 3.18 3.50
N GLN A 58 -5.79 2.28 2.86
CA GLN A 58 -7.24 2.24 2.91
C GLN A 58 -7.76 2.05 4.34
N GLN A 59 -7.21 1.09 5.09
CA GLN A 59 -7.58 0.87 6.50
C GLN A 59 -7.32 2.11 7.35
N LYS A 60 -6.19 2.78 7.13
CA LYS A 60 -5.87 4.01 7.86
C LYS A 60 -6.87 5.13 7.55
N ILE A 61 -7.29 5.28 6.29
CA ILE A 61 -8.32 6.25 5.90
C ILE A 61 -9.65 5.91 6.58
N GLN A 62 -10.07 4.65 6.54
CA GLN A 62 -11.31 4.20 7.16
C GLN A 62 -11.34 4.52 8.67
N THR A 63 -10.27 4.19 9.39
CA THR A 63 -10.17 4.53 10.83
C THR A 63 -10.19 6.04 11.10
N LEU A 64 -9.64 6.87 10.20
CA LEU A 64 -9.69 8.32 10.36
C LEU A 64 -11.12 8.85 10.18
N ILE A 65 -11.87 8.32 9.20
CA ILE A 65 -13.28 8.68 8.96
C ILE A 65 -14.16 8.24 10.15
N GLU A 66 -13.96 7.03 10.66
CA GLU A 66 -14.71 6.53 11.83
C GLU A 66 -14.49 7.40 13.07
N LYS A 67 -13.23 7.79 13.33
CA LYS A 67 -12.90 8.70 14.43
C LYS A 67 -13.49 10.09 14.27
N ASP A 68 -13.54 10.59 13.05
CA ASP A 68 -14.18 11.88 12.74
C ASP A 68 -15.69 11.81 13.05
N ASN A 69 -16.36 10.74 12.66
CA ASN A 69 -17.77 10.51 12.98
C ASN A 69 -18.05 10.34 14.49
N GLU A 70 -17.17 9.67 15.25
CA GLU A 70 -17.30 9.57 16.71
C GLU A 70 -17.18 10.94 17.40
N LEU A 71 -16.34 11.83 16.88
CA LEU A 71 -16.17 13.20 17.39
C LEU A 71 -17.38 14.11 17.11
N HIS A 72 -18.24 13.74 16.15
CA HIS A 72 -19.49 14.43 15.82
C HIS A 72 -20.71 13.91 16.61
N THR A 73 -20.53 13.55 17.88
CA THR A 73 -21.64 13.27 18.80
C THR A 73 -21.81 14.41 19.82
N GLU A 74 -22.66 15.38 19.50
CA GLU A 74 -23.19 16.31 20.50
C GLU A 74 -24.47 15.73 21.12
N ALA A 75 -24.51 15.66 22.45
CA ALA A 75 -25.74 15.39 23.16
C ALA A 75 -26.68 16.58 22.93
N PHE A 76 -27.77 16.32 22.23
CA PHE A 76 -28.85 17.28 22.07
C PHE A 76 -29.54 17.49 23.42
N GLU A 77 -29.24 18.60 24.08
CA GLU A 77 -30.03 19.10 25.19
C GLU A 77 -31.06 20.08 24.65
N PRO A 78 -32.35 19.70 24.54
CA PRO A 78 -33.39 20.65 24.18
C PRO A 78 -33.50 21.70 25.29
N ASP A 79 -33.32 22.98 24.94
CA ASP A 79 -33.67 24.12 25.79
C ASP A 79 -35.20 24.14 25.95
N VAL A 80 -35.69 23.39 26.93
CA VAL A 80 -37.09 23.43 27.36
C VAL A 80 -37.26 24.62 28.30
N ARG A 81 -37.61 25.77 27.70
CA ARG A 81 -38.26 26.89 28.37
C ARG A 81 -39.72 26.59 28.67
#